data_AF-C7N7N1-F1
#
_entry.id   AF-C7N7N1-F1
#
_cell.length_a   1.000
_cell.length_b   1.000
_cell.length_c   1.000
_cell.angle_alpha   90.00
_cell.angle_beta   90.00
_cell.angle_gamma   90.00
#
_symmetry.space_group_name_H-M   'P 1'
#
loop_
_entity.id
_entity.type
_entity.pdbx_description
1 polymer ?
#
loop_
_entity_poly.entity_id
_entity_poly.type
_entity_poly.pdbx_seq_one_letter_code
_entity_poly.pdbx_strand_id
1 'polypeptide(L)'
;MDDKLNDFNLLTRRPIIDILIGDASLDDEDTKMPRQSGPMLVGLLNKYGSPTEYGPGGKSRWMYMEDLLKHCIANGTVQDLMAEFFSIGHFANELSGMSADQVRNEHNRIATLAIERINGELLFGKKKLVVTGKSFAIRDADAKVTIAAPAIKRIDREYVRDIAKRASNDVENGDYDSALTKSRTLLEESFCYVIELAGENPEAKGDIGKLFKQVRNLYSMHTGPEVDGRINEIVSGLIKAVSGIGDLRNAQSDAHGVGAKRMAISDYHAQLAVNASATVSEFVLQVAANKHRSA
;
A
#
# COMPACT_ATOMS: atom_id res chain seq x y z
N MET A 1 8.43 0.76 32.27
CA MET A 1 8.11 -0.20 31.20
C MET A 1 7.42 0.59 30.11
N ASP A 2 7.94 0.52 28.89
CA ASP A 2 7.55 1.42 27.80
C ASP A 2 6.12 1.10 27.34
N ASP A 3 5.20 2.07 27.47
CA ASP A 3 3.74 1.91 27.25
C ASP A 3 3.41 1.45 25.80
N LYS A 4 4.37 1.57 24.88
CA LYS A 4 4.27 1.22 23.46
C LYS A 4 4.38 -0.27 23.15
N LEU A 5 5.02 -1.08 24.00
CA LEU A 5 5.07 -2.54 23.78
C LEU A 5 3.75 -3.23 24.17
N ASN A 6 2.93 -2.56 24.99
CA ASN A 6 1.65 -3.06 25.51
C ASN A 6 0.55 -3.11 24.43
N ASP A 7 0.62 -2.24 23.42
CA ASP A 7 -0.41 -2.17 22.37
C ASP A 7 -0.46 -3.42 21.48
N PHE A 8 0.63 -4.18 21.37
CA PHE A 8 0.62 -5.46 20.63
C PHE A 8 -0.24 -6.54 21.30
N ASN A 9 -0.59 -6.40 22.58
CA ASN A 9 -1.55 -7.31 23.23
C ASN A 9 -2.91 -7.32 22.53
N LEU A 10 -3.24 -6.30 21.76
CA LEU A 10 -4.45 -6.28 20.95
C LEU A 10 -4.46 -7.36 19.86
N LEU A 11 -3.30 -7.85 19.43
CA LEU A 11 -3.20 -8.94 18.45
C LEU A 11 -3.58 -10.31 19.04
N THR A 12 -3.66 -10.46 20.36
CA THR A 12 -4.07 -11.73 20.99
C THR A 12 -5.59 -11.93 20.97
N ARG A 13 -6.35 -11.01 20.36
CA ARG A 13 -7.80 -11.13 20.19
C ARG A 13 -8.12 -12.24 19.20
N ARG A 14 -9.19 -12.98 19.50
CA ARG A 14 -9.54 -14.18 18.75
C ARG A 14 -9.74 -13.96 17.24
N PRO A 15 -10.48 -12.94 16.77
CA PRO A 15 -10.64 -12.69 15.33
C PRO A 15 -9.31 -12.44 14.60
N ILE A 16 -8.37 -11.74 15.24
CA ILE A 16 -7.04 -11.48 14.67
C ILE A 16 -6.21 -12.76 14.64
N ILE A 17 -6.28 -13.58 15.69
CA ILE A 17 -5.64 -14.90 15.69
C ILE A 17 -6.18 -15.77 14.56
N ASP A 18 -7.49 -15.80 14.35
CA ASP A 18 -8.11 -16.61 13.28
C ASP A 18 -7.67 -16.16 11.89
N ILE A 19 -7.42 -14.85 11.69
CA ILE A 19 -6.78 -14.33 10.47
C ILE A 19 -5.35 -14.88 10.35
N LEU A 20 -4.52 -14.72 11.38
CA LEU A 20 -3.09 -15.07 11.32
C LEU A 20 -2.85 -16.58 11.14
N ILE A 21 -3.73 -17.44 11.65
CA ILE A 21 -3.60 -18.90 11.51
C ILE A 21 -4.26 -19.47 10.25
N GLY A 22 -4.85 -18.62 9.40
CA GLY A 22 -5.52 -19.02 8.17
C GLY A 22 -6.88 -19.68 8.37
N ASP A 23 -7.60 -19.34 9.44
CA ASP A 23 -8.94 -19.86 9.75
C ASP A 23 -10.07 -18.88 9.34
N ALA A 24 -9.76 -17.59 9.17
CA ALA A 24 -10.71 -16.57 8.74
C ALA A 24 -10.50 -16.15 7.28
N SER A 25 -11.60 -15.97 6.54
CA SER A 25 -11.56 -15.36 5.22
C SER A 25 -11.21 -13.86 5.30
N LEU A 26 -10.45 -13.41 4.30
CA LEU A 26 -10.03 -12.04 4.13
C LEU A 26 -10.97 -11.25 3.20
N ASP A 27 -11.64 -11.94 2.27
CA ASP A 27 -12.54 -11.36 1.26
C ASP A 27 -13.71 -12.31 0.94
N ASP A 28 -14.54 -11.94 -0.04
CA ASP A 28 -15.69 -12.74 -0.48
C ASP A 28 -15.28 -13.97 -1.31
N GLU A 29 -14.02 -14.04 -1.74
CA GLU A 29 -13.46 -15.14 -2.54
C GLU A 29 -12.83 -16.25 -1.66
N ASP A 30 -13.03 -16.19 -0.34
CA ASP A 30 -12.42 -17.10 0.64
C ASP A 30 -10.87 -17.06 0.65
N THR A 31 -10.26 -15.93 0.27
CA THR A 31 -8.81 -15.74 0.38
C THR A 31 -8.39 -15.80 1.85
N LYS A 32 -7.32 -16.55 2.17
CA LYS A 32 -6.84 -16.78 3.54
C LYS A 32 -5.32 -16.61 3.66
N MET A 33 -4.86 -16.31 4.87
CA MET A 33 -3.43 -16.46 5.22
C MET A 33 -3.00 -17.93 5.16
N PRO A 34 -1.70 -18.22 4.97
CA PRO A 34 -1.15 -19.56 5.05
C PRO A 34 -1.55 -20.28 6.33
N ARG A 35 -2.04 -21.52 6.18
CA ARG A 35 -2.60 -22.26 7.31
C ARG A 35 -1.51 -22.63 8.31
N GLN A 36 -1.68 -22.21 9.55
CA GLN A 36 -0.79 -22.64 10.64
C GLN A 36 -1.34 -23.89 11.31
N SER A 37 -0.62 -25.01 11.21
CA SER A 37 -0.96 -26.25 11.91
C SER A 37 -0.52 -26.21 13.38
N GLY A 38 -1.10 -27.05 14.23
CA GLY A 38 -0.68 -27.19 15.62
C GLY A 38 0.82 -27.47 15.78
N PRO A 39 1.39 -28.45 15.05
CA PRO A 39 2.83 -28.70 15.05
C PRO A 39 3.68 -27.50 14.59
N MET A 40 3.23 -26.73 13.59
CA MET A 40 3.95 -25.53 13.14
C MET A 40 3.99 -24.45 14.22
N LEU A 41 2.87 -24.19 14.89
CA LEU A 41 2.79 -23.22 15.98
C LEU A 41 3.65 -23.64 17.19
N VAL A 42 3.68 -24.93 17.52
CA VAL A 42 4.61 -25.47 18.54
C VAL A 42 6.06 -25.31 18.12
N GLY A 43 6.38 -25.54 16.84
CA GLY A 43 7.70 -25.28 16.27
C GLY A 43 8.12 -23.81 16.43
N LEU A 44 7.20 -22.87 16.17
CA LEU A 44 7.44 -21.45 16.39
C LEU A 44 7.61 -21.12 17.88
N LEU A 45 6.77 -21.63 18.77
CA LEU A 45 6.94 -21.48 20.22
C LEU A 45 8.33 -21.91 20.67
N ASN A 46 8.79 -23.09 20.25
CA ASN A 46 10.13 -23.59 20.53
C ASN A 46 11.22 -22.68 19.93
N LYS A 47 11.04 -22.22 18.68
CA LYS A 47 11.97 -21.30 18.00
C LYS A 47 12.13 -19.98 18.76
N TYR A 48 11.05 -19.42 19.28
CA TYR A 48 11.06 -18.17 20.06
C TYR A 48 11.38 -18.38 21.54
N GLY A 49 11.80 -19.59 21.95
CA GLY A 49 12.27 -19.87 23.31
C GLY A 49 11.17 -20.16 24.32
N SER A 50 10.03 -20.67 23.89
CA SER A 50 8.93 -21.16 24.74
C SER A 50 8.75 -22.68 24.55
N PRO A 51 9.48 -23.51 25.32
CA PRO A 51 9.41 -24.96 25.20
C PRO A 51 7.97 -25.47 25.35
N THR A 52 7.46 -26.06 24.27
CA THR A 52 6.09 -26.57 24.17
C THR A 52 6.10 -27.91 23.45
N GLU A 53 5.31 -28.86 23.95
CA GLU A 53 5.12 -30.18 23.32
C GLU A 53 3.75 -30.26 22.65
N TYR A 54 3.69 -31.00 21.54
CA TYR A 54 2.44 -31.28 20.83
C TYR A 54 1.99 -32.72 21.13
N GLY A 55 0.77 -32.90 21.66
CA GLY A 55 0.29 -34.23 22.05
C GLY A 55 -1.24 -34.37 22.17
N PRO A 56 -1.74 -35.60 22.40
CA PRO A 56 -3.17 -35.89 22.56
C PRO A 56 -3.77 -35.12 23.75
N GLY A 57 -4.92 -34.47 23.54
CA GLY A 57 -5.51 -33.56 24.54
C GLY A 57 -4.83 -32.19 24.61
N GLY A 58 -3.92 -31.88 23.68
CA GLY A 58 -3.23 -30.60 23.59
C GLY A 58 -4.15 -29.43 23.28
N LYS A 59 -3.60 -28.21 23.42
CA LYS A 59 -4.34 -26.97 23.21
C LYS A 59 -4.87 -26.86 21.77
N SER A 60 -5.95 -26.11 21.59
CA SER A 60 -6.43 -25.79 20.24
C SER A 60 -5.48 -24.78 19.56
N ARG A 61 -5.45 -24.75 18.21
CA ARG A 61 -4.48 -23.94 17.44
C ARG A 61 -4.47 -22.46 17.84
N TRP A 62 -5.63 -21.86 18.03
CA TRP A 62 -5.72 -20.47 18.45
C TRP A 62 -5.08 -20.21 19.80
N MET A 63 -5.12 -21.17 20.73
CA MET A 63 -4.47 -21.06 22.04
C MET A 63 -2.96 -21.11 21.90
N TYR A 64 -2.42 -22.00 21.04
CA TYR A 64 -0.99 -22.00 20.74
C TYR A 64 -0.53 -20.69 20.10
N MET A 65 -1.34 -20.12 19.19
CA MET A 65 -1.05 -18.81 18.60
C MET A 65 -1.15 -17.68 19.64
N GLU A 66 -2.13 -17.74 20.55
CA GLU A 66 -2.27 -16.79 21.64
C GLU A 66 -1.05 -16.84 22.58
N ASP A 67 -0.63 -18.04 22.98
CA ASP A 67 0.57 -18.25 23.80
C ASP A 67 1.82 -17.72 23.09
N LEU A 68 1.96 -17.98 21.79
CA LEU A 68 3.07 -17.51 20.97
C LEU A 68 3.13 -15.99 20.91
N LEU A 69 2.00 -15.34 20.65
CA LEU A 69 1.91 -13.88 20.64
C LEU A 69 2.25 -13.31 22.02
N LYS A 70 1.65 -13.82 23.10
CA LYS A 70 1.93 -13.37 24.47
C LYS A 70 3.41 -13.50 24.82
N HIS A 71 4.02 -14.64 24.48
CA HIS A 71 5.44 -14.89 24.69
C HIS A 71 6.31 -13.92 23.90
N CYS A 72 6.05 -13.73 22.61
CA CYS A 72 6.82 -12.81 21.78
C CYS A 72 6.63 -11.35 22.18
N ILE A 73 5.45 -10.95 22.68
CA ILE A 73 5.22 -9.60 23.21
C ILE A 73 6.04 -9.40 24.48
N ALA A 74 6.00 -10.35 25.42
CA ALA A 74 6.74 -10.27 26.68
C ALA A 74 8.26 -10.21 26.47
N ASN A 75 8.77 -10.84 25.40
CA ASN A 75 10.20 -10.87 25.07
C ASN A 75 10.62 -9.84 24.01
N GLY A 76 9.70 -8.97 23.53
CA GLY A 76 10.01 -7.94 22.54
C GLY A 76 10.27 -8.44 21.12
N THR A 77 9.93 -9.70 20.81
CA THR A 77 10.15 -10.34 19.50
C THR A 77 8.88 -10.43 18.64
N VAL A 78 7.77 -9.82 19.06
CA VAL A 78 6.49 -9.86 18.33
C VAL A 78 6.59 -9.24 16.92
N GLN A 79 7.46 -8.25 16.72
CA GLN A 79 7.67 -7.65 15.41
C GLN A 79 8.35 -8.63 14.44
N ASP A 80 9.32 -9.41 14.92
CA ASP A 80 9.99 -10.44 14.15
C ASP A 80 9.03 -11.58 13.79
N LEU A 81 8.18 -11.97 14.73
CA LEU A 81 7.11 -12.93 14.49
C LEU A 81 6.17 -12.44 13.38
N MET A 82 5.70 -11.21 13.46
CA MET A 82 4.85 -10.62 12.42
C MET A 82 5.57 -10.56 11.07
N ALA A 83 6.85 -10.18 11.06
CA ALA A 83 7.65 -10.16 9.83
C ALA A 83 7.81 -11.57 9.21
N GLU A 84 7.89 -12.61 10.03
CA GLU A 84 7.94 -14.00 9.57
C GLU A 84 6.61 -14.43 8.93
N PHE A 85 5.48 -14.19 9.58
CA PHE A 85 4.14 -14.52 9.07
C PHE A 85 3.82 -13.82 7.74
N PHE A 86 4.30 -12.60 7.55
CA PHE A 86 4.07 -11.81 6.34
C PHE A 86 5.20 -11.93 5.31
N SER A 87 6.21 -12.79 5.54
CA SER A 87 7.30 -12.99 4.59
C SER A 87 6.86 -13.81 3.38
N ILE A 88 7.40 -13.54 2.19
CA ILE A 88 7.08 -14.32 0.97
C ILE A 88 7.31 -15.83 1.19
N GLY A 89 8.37 -16.19 1.93
CA GLY A 89 8.69 -17.60 2.22
C GLY A 89 7.61 -18.32 3.02
N HIS A 90 6.82 -17.59 3.82
CA HIS A 90 5.72 -18.16 4.59
C HIS A 90 4.53 -18.59 3.72
N PHE A 91 4.44 -18.07 2.49
CA PHE A 91 3.39 -18.35 1.51
C PHE A 91 3.84 -19.36 0.44
N ALA A 92 5.00 -19.99 0.63
CA ALA A 92 5.63 -20.80 -0.42
C ALA A 92 4.76 -21.97 -0.89
N ASN A 93 3.94 -22.55 0.00
CA ASN A 93 3.07 -23.67 -0.35
C ASN A 93 1.87 -23.19 -1.19
N GLU A 94 1.22 -22.12 -0.75
CA GLU A 94 0.03 -21.52 -1.35
C GLU A 94 0.34 -20.91 -2.72
N LEU A 95 1.54 -20.37 -2.90
CA LEU A 95 1.99 -19.70 -4.12
C LEU A 95 2.85 -20.60 -5.00
N SER A 96 2.94 -21.90 -4.69
CA SER A 96 3.73 -22.84 -5.46
C SER A 96 3.20 -22.99 -6.89
N GLY A 97 4.12 -23.10 -7.86
CA GLY A 97 3.78 -23.25 -9.28
C GLY A 97 3.48 -21.93 -10.03
N MET A 98 3.45 -20.81 -9.34
CA MET A 98 3.32 -19.48 -9.95
C MET A 98 4.67 -18.95 -10.47
N SER A 99 4.64 -18.04 -11.45
CA SER A 99 5.84 -17.29 -11.86
C SER A 99 6.26 -16.30 -10.76
N ALA A 100 7.52 -15.84 -10.80
CA ALA A 100 8.04 -14.93 -9.78
C ALA A 100 7.22 -13.64 -9.61
N ASP A 101 6.66 -13.09 -10.70
CA ASP A 101 5.85 -11.87 -10.63
C ASP A 101 4.44 -12.16 -10.09
N GLN A 102 3.85 -13.31 -10.43
CA GLN A 102 2.58 -13.76 -9.85
C GLN A 102 2.73 -14.00 -8.34
N VAL A 103 3.81 -14.66 -7.90
CA VAL A 103 4.11 -14.86 -6.46
C VAL A 103 4.16 -13.52 -5.73
N ARG A 104 4.89 -12.53 -6.25
CA ARG A 104 5.00 -11.21 -5.61
C ARG A 104 3.66 -10.48 -5.57
N ASN A 105 2.90 -10.51 -6.65
CA ASN A 105 1.62 -9.82 -6.73
C ASN A 105 0.60 -10.44 -5.78
N GLU A 106 0.50 -11.77 -5.76
CA GLU A 106 -0.46 -12.48 -4.91
C GLU A 106 -0.08 -12.40 -3.42
N HIS A 107 1.22 -12.52 -3.10
CA HIS A 107 1.71 -12.27 -1.74
C HIS A 107 1.33 -10.87 -1.25
N ASN A 108 1.58 -9.83 -2.07
CA ASN A 108 1.22 -8.46 -1.71
C ASN A 108 -0.29 -8.28 -1.55
N ARG A 109 -1.10 -8.92 -2.40
CA ARG A 109 -2.56 -8.89 -2.33
C ARG A 109 -3.05 -9.47 -1.00
N ILE A 110 -2.66 -10.70 -0.68
CA ILE A 110 -3.09 -11.41 0.53
C ILE A 110 -2.58 -10.67 1.79
N ALA A 111 -1.32 -10.22 1.79
CA ALA A 111 -0.76 -9.45 2.90
C ALA A 111 -1.54 -8.15 3.16
N THR A 112 -1.92 -7.42 2.09
CA THR A 112 -2.70 -6.19 2.20
C THR A 112 -4.08 -6.46 2.80
N LEU A 113 -4.80 -7.45 2.27
CA LEU A 113 -6.13 -7.85 2.77
C LEU A 113 -6.08 -8.28 4.25
N ALA A 114 -5.07 -9.05 4.64
CA ALA A 114 -4.89 -9.47 6.02
C ALA A 114 -4.68 -8.27 6.97
N ILE A 115 -3.85 -7.29 6.58
CA ILE A 115 -3.63 -6.08 7.38
C ILE A 115 -4.90 -5.23 7.47
N GLU A 116 -5.66 -5.10 6.39
CA GLU A 116 -6.94 -4.38 6.38
C GLU A 116 -7.96 -5.03 7.32
N ARG A 117 -8.10 -6.36 7.28
CA ARG A 117 -8.99 -7.11 8.17
C ARG A 117 -8.56 -7.00 9.63
N ILE A 118 -7.26 -7.14 9.93
CA ILE A 118 -6.72 -6.92 11.28
C ILE A 118 -7.01 -5.49 11.75
N ASN A 119 -6.86 -4.49 10.89
CA ASN A 119 -7.16 -3.10 11.23
C ASN A 119 -8.64 -2.85 11.49
N GLY A 120 -9.55 -3.56 10.83
CA GLY A 120 -10.97 -3.56 11.17
C GLY A 120 -11.23 -4.00 12.61
N GLU A 121 -10.52 -5.03 13.08
CA GLU A 121 -10.62 -5.52 14.47
C GLU A 121 -9.96 -4.58 15.50
N LEU A 122 -8.89 -3.87 15.10
CA LEU A 122 -8.18 -2.91 15.95
C LEU A 122 -8.90 -1.56 16.06
N LEU A 123 -9.74 -1.20 15.09
CA LEU A 123 -10.46 0.07 15.04
C LEU A 123 -11.32 0.32 16.28
N PHE A 124 -11.92 -0.72 16.86
CA PHE A 124 -12.71 -0.62 18.10
C PHE A 124 -11.87 -0.20 19.31
N GLY A 125 -10.55 -0.44 19.27
CA GLY A 125 -9.59 0.06 20.24
C GLY A 125 -9.00 1.42 19.88
N LYS A 126 -9.47 2.07 18.80
CA LYS A 126 -8.86 3.26 18.19
C LYS A 126 -7.38 3.05 17.89
N LYS A 127 -7.01 1.84 17.46
CA LYS A 127 -5.64 1.48 17.06
C LYS A 127 -5.61 0.98 15.62
N LYS A 128 -4.42 0.93 15.03
CA LYS A 128 -4.12 0.32 13.75
C LYS A 128 -2.73 -0.29 13.74
N LEU A 129 -2.60 -1.44 13.09
CA LEU A 129 -1.35 -2.04 12.67
C LEU A 129 -0.83 -1.33 11.41
N VAL A 130 0.39 -0.81 11.50
CA VAL A 130 1.10 -0.13 10.43
C VAL A 130 2.34 -0.95 10.07
N VAL A 131 2.55 -1.12 8.77
CA VAL A 131 3.72 -1.82 8.22
C VAL A 131 4.63 -0.81 7.53
N THR A 132 5.94 -0.88 7.78
CA THR A 132 6.96 -0.07 7.10
C THR A 132 8.15 -0.96 6.75
N GLY A 133 8.26 -1.33 5.48
CA GLY A 133 9.19 -2.39 5.06
C GLY A 133 8.86 -3.70 5.75
N LYS A 134 9.78 -4.21 6.58
CA LYS A 134 9.58 -5.42 7.41
C LYS A 134 9.17 -5.11 8.85
N SER A 135 9.01 -3.85 9.21
CA SER A 135 8.67 -3.43 10.58
C SER A 135 7.17 -3.31 10.75
N PHE A 136 6.67 -3.83 11.88
CA PHE A 136 5.26 -3.76 12.29
C PHE A 136 5.14 -2.85 13.52
N ALA A 137 4.10 -2.04 13.61
CA ALA A 137 3.83 -1.21 14.78
C ALA A 137 2.33 -0.99 14.99
N ILE A 138 1.87 -0.99 16.23
CA ILE A 138 0.52 -0.53 16.58
C ILE A 138 0.56 0.98 16.85
N ARG A 139 -0.38 1.74 16.29
CA ARG A 139 -0.51 3.19 16.46
C ARG A 139 -1.97 3.56 16.69
N ASP A 140 -2.23 4.74 17.24
CA ASP A 140 -3.59 5.26 17.34
C ASP A 140 -4.21 5.49 15.95
N ALA A 141 -5.46 5.08 15.78
CA ALA A 141 -6.28 5.29 14.60
C ALA A 141 -6.82 6.74 14.53
N ASP A 142 -7.09 7.32 15.70
CA ASP A 142 -7.72 8.65 15.90
C ASP A 142 -6.72 9.76 16.27
N ALA A 143 -5.41 9.47 16.33
CA ALA A 143 -4.44 10.56 16.42
C ALA A 143 -4.72 11.47 15.24
N LYS A 144 -5.18 12.71 15.52
CA LYS A 144 -5.44 13.77 14.55
C LYS A 144 -4.43 13.58 13.46
N VAL A 145 -4.92 13.21 12.28
CA VAL A 145 -4.09 13.03 11.12
C VAL A 145 -3.62 14.44 10.75
N THR A 146 -2.62 14.95 11.46
CA THR A 146 -1.47 15.46 10.74
C THR A 146 -1.11 14.29 9.86
N ILE A 147 -1.34 14.46 8.57
CA ILE A 147 -0.74 13.61 7.57
C ILE A 147 0.77 13.75 7.82
N ALA A 148 1.30 13.00 8.79
CA ALA A 148 2.67 12.57 8.69
C ALA A 148 2.61 11.64 7.49
N ALA A 149 2.93 12.25 6.35
CA ALA A 149 3.58 11.64 5.22
C ALA A 149 3.99 10.19 5.49
N PRO A 150 3.65 9.23 4.61
CA PRO A 150 4.29 7.92 4.68
C PRO A 150 5.79 8.18 4.83
N ALA A 151 6.40 7.66 5.91
CA ALA A 151 7.82 7.83 6.20
C ALA A 151 8.59 7.67 4.89
N ILE A 152 9.09 8.80 4.36
CA ILE A 152 9.57 9.04 2.99
C ILE A 152 9.65 7.72 2.21
N LYS A 153 8.54 7.32 1.56
CA LYS A 153 8.64 6.40 0.43
C LYS A 153 9.55 7.18 -0.52
N ARG A 154 10.79 6.75 -0.72
CA ARG A 154 11.70 7.46 -1.62
C ARG A 154 11.13 7.29 -3.02
N ILE A 155 10.27 8.22 -3.44
CA ILE A 155 9.74 8.25 -4.79
C ILE A 155 10.86 8.81 -5.64
N ASP A 156 11.63 7.89 -6.21
CA ASP A 156 12.71 8.21 -7.14
C ASP A 156 12.36 7.70 -8.54
N ARG A 157 13.29 7.91 -9.47
CA ARG A 157 13.11 7.52 -10.87
C ARG A 157 12.87 6.01 -11.04
N GLU A 158 13.42 5.18 -10.16
CA GLU A 158 13.23 3.73 -10.23
C GLU A 158 11.81 3.35 -9.83
N TYR A 159 11.27 4.00 -8.80
CA TYR A 159 9.87 3.85 -8.40
C TYR A 159 8.90 4.18 -9.54
N VAL A 160 9.09 5.33 -10.18
CA VAL A 160 8.24 5.77 -11.31
C VAL A 160 8.29 4.75 -12.44
N ARG A 161 9.49 4.26 -12.78
CA ARG A 161 9.69 3.25 -13.83
C ARG A 161 9.03 1.92 -13.49
N ASP A 162 9.12 1.47 -12.25
CA ASP A 162 8.49 0.22 -11.81
C ASP A 162 6.96 0.28 -11.94
N ILE A 163 6.33 1.34 -11.43
CA ILE A 163 4.87 1.50 -11.53
C ILE A 163 4.43 1.61 -12.99
N ALA A 164 5.14 2.41 -13.80
CA ALA A 164 4.84 2.57 -15.22
C ALA A 164 4.98 1.25 -15.99
N LYS A 165 5.99 0.44 -15.68
CA LYS A 165 6.17 -0.89 -16.27
C LYS A 165 5.02 -1.82 -15.88
N ARG A 166 4.67 -1.92 -14.61
CA ARG A 166 3.54 -2.74 -14.16
C ARG A 166 2.22 -2.28 -14.79
N ALA A 167 1.99 -0.98 -14.89
CA ALA A 167 0.80 -0.43 -15.53
C ALA A 167 0.77 -0.69 -17.05
N SER A 168 1.92 -0.68 -17.74
CA SER A 168 2.00 -1.05 -19.16
C SER A 168 1.73 -2.54 -19.37
N ASN A 169 2.24 -3.41 -18.49
CA ASN A 169 1.93 -4.84 -18.54
C ASN A 169 0.42 -5.09 -18.36
N ASP A 170 -0.25 -4.34 -17.48
CA ASP A 170 -1.70 -4.41 -17.34
C ASP A 170 -2.41 -4.04 -18.66
N VAL A 171 -1.92 -3.03 -19.40
CA VAL A 171 -2.46 -2.70 -20.73
C VAL A 171 -2.27 -3.86 -21.72
N GLU A 172 -1.08 -4.44 -21.77
CA GLU A 172 -0.77 -5.59 -22.64
C GLU A 172 -1.66 -6.80 -22.35
N ASN A 173 -2.06 -6.98 -21.10
CA ASN A 173 -2.95 -8.06 -20.65
C ASN A 173 -4.45 -7.74 -20.79
N GLY A 174 -4.82 -6.53 -21.22
CA GLY A 174 -6.22 -6.09 -21.33
C GLY A 174 -6.84 -5.56 -20.02
N ASP A 175 -6.05 -5.42 -18.96
CA ASP A 175 -6.46 -4.98 -17.62
C ASP A 175 -6.46 -3.43 -17.51
N TYR A 176 -7.22 -2.76 -18.38
CA TYR A 176 -7.17 -1.29 -18.51
C TYR A 176 -7.55 -0.54 -17.23
N ASP A 177 -8.52 -1.04 -16.47
CA ASP A 177 -8.98 -0.42 -15.21
C ASP A 177 -7.85 -0.43 -14.15
N SER A 178 -7.05 -1.51 -14.16
CA SER A 178 -5.87 -1.66 -13.32
C SER A 178 -4.75 -0.72 -13.77
N ALA A 179 -4.50 -0.63 -15.08
CA ALA A 179 -3.51 0.30 -15.65
C ALA A 179 -3.83 1.77 -15.30
N LEU A 180 -5.09 2.18 -15.41
CA LEU A 180 -5.55 3.53 -15.05
C LEU A 180 -5.48 3.77 -13.53
N THR A 181 -5.80 2.75 -12.74
CA THR A 181 -5.65 2.80 -11.28
C THR A 181 -4.19 3.05 -10.87
N LYS A 182 -3.25 2.32 -11.47
CA LYS A 182 -1.82 2.51 -11.22
C LYS A 182 -1.32 3.87 -11.72
N SER A 183 -1.79 4.33 -12.87
CA SER A 183 -1.46 5.67 -13.41
C SER A 183 -1.88 6.80 -12.46
N ARG A 184 -3.10 6.74 -11.91
CA ARG A 184 -3.57 7.72 -10.92
C ARG A 184 -2.77 7.64 -9.62
N THR A 185 -2.51 6.42 -9.16
CA THR A 185 -1.73 6.18 -7.93
C THR A 185 -0.33 6.78 -8.05
N LEU A 186 0.32 6.58 -9.21
CA LEU A 186 1.64 7.14 -9.49
C LEU A 186 1.66 8.67 -9.40
N LEU A 187 0.67 9.33 -10.01
CA LEU A 187 0.53 10.79 -9.93
C LEU A 187 0.29 11.25 -8.48
N GLU A 188 -0.66 10.63 -7.79
CA GLU A 188 -1.02 10.99 -6.42
C GLU A 188 0.15 10.85 -5.45
N GLU A 189 0.84 9.71 -5.49
CA GLU A 189 2.00 9.47 -4.63
C GLU A 189 3.14 10.45 -4.97
N SER A 190 3.42 10.69 -6.25
CA SER A 190 4.47 11.63 -6.67
C SER A 190 4.16 13.06 -6.22
N PHE A 191 2.91 13.51 -6.33
CA PHE A 191 2.50 14.84 -5.88
C PHE A 191 2.56 14.97 -4.36
N CYS A 192 2.03 14.00 -3.62
CA CYS A 192 2.12 14.00 -2.16
C CYS A 192 3.58 14.06 -1.70
N TYR A 193 4.43 13.24 -2.31
CA TYR A 193 5.85 13.19 -1.97
C TYR A 193 6.56 14.53 -2.13
N VAL A 194 6.37 15.23 -3.26
CA VAL A 194 7.04 16.53 -3.43
C VAL A 194 6.40 17.62 -2.57
N ILE A 195 5.09 17.57 -2.28
CA ILE A 195 4.46 18.50 -1.33
C ILE A 195 5.10 18.33 0.05
N GLU A 196 5.25 17.09 0.50
CA GLU A 196 5.88 16.73 1.77
C GLU A 196 7.36 17.10 1.78
N LEU A 197 8.06 16.95 0.66
CA LEU A 197 9.46 17.35 0.48
C LEU A 197 9.65 18.87 0.60
N ALA A 198 8.66 19.66 0.18
CA ALA A 198 8.61 21.10 0.38
C ALA A 198 8.24 21.52 1.82
N GLY A 199 8.00 20.57 2.72
CA GLY A 199 7.63 20.83 4.12
C GLY A 199 6.14 21.12 4.33
N GLU A 200 5.31 20.87 3.32
CA GLU A 200 3.87 21.16 3.33
C GLU A 200 3.04 19.88 3.42
N ASN A 201 1.76 20.01 3.77
CA ASN A 201 0.85 18.86 3.86
C ASN A 201 -0.07 18.79 2.62
N PRO A 202 -0.28 17.60 2.02
CA PRO A 202 -1.23 17.44 0.91
C PRO A 202 -2.65 17.85 1.31
N GLU A 203 -3.22 18.86 0.65
CA GLU A 203 -4.50 19.49 1.03
C GLU A 203 -5.74 18.62 0.73
N ALA A 204 -5.67 17.77 -0.30
CA ALA A 204 -6.82 17.02 -0.79
C ALA A 204 -6.42 15.64 -1.33
N LYS A 205 -6.12 14.71 -0.42
CA LYS A 205 -5.86 13.30 -0.78
C LYS A 205 -7.05 12.73 -1.55
N GLY A 206 -6.77 12.03 -2.65
CA GLY A 206 -7.76 11.53 -3.60
C GLY A 206 -8.12 12.49 -4.74
N ASP A 207 -7.82 13.80 -4.65
CA ASP A 207 -8.06 14.77 -5.73
C ASP A 207 -6.72 15.18 -6.38
N ILE A 208 -6.32 14.41 -7.40
CA ILE A 208 -5.03 14.63 -8.10
C ILE A 208 -4.95 16.02 -8.76
N GLY A 209 -6.08 16.62 -9.11
CA GLY A 209 -6.12 17.97 -9.70
C GLY A 209 -5.74 19.04 -8.67
N LYS A 210 -6.31 18.94 -7.45
CA LYS A 210 -5.93 19.81 -6.33
C LYS A 210 -4.49 19.59 -5.89
N LEU A 211 -4.06 18.33 -5.77
CA LEU A 211 -2.67 18.01 -5.44
C LEU A 211 -1.70 18.62 -6.47
N PHE A 212 -1.97 18.48 -7.77
CA PHE A 212 -1.11 19.05 -8.79
C PHE A 212 -1.10 20.59 -8.76
N LYS A 213 -2.24 21.22 -8.48
CA LYS A 213 -2.31 22.67 -8.28
C LYS A 213 -1.42 23.11 -7.11
N GLN A 214 -1.45 22.38 -6.00
CA GLN A 214 -0.61 22.65 -4.83
C GLN A 214 0.88 22.51 -5.19
N VAL A 215 1.29 21.41 -5.84
CA VAL A 215 2.66 21.20 -6.34
C VAL A 215 3.12 22.40 -7.17
N ARG A 216 2.28 22.85 -8.12
CA ARG A 216 2.62 23.97 -8.99
C ARG A 216 2.86 25.26 -8.20
N ASN A 217 2.05 25.52 -7.18
CA ASN A 217 2.22 26.67 -6.29
C ASN A 217 3.54 26.57 -5.52
N LEU A 218 3.82 25.43 -4.90
CA LEU A 218 4.99 25.22 -4.06
C LEU A 218 6.30 25.31 -4.82
N TYR A 219 6.32 24.77 -6.04
CA TYR A 219 7.51 24.74 -6.88
C TYR A 219 7.58 25.87 -7.89
N SER A 220 6.63 26.81 -7.84
CA SER A 220 6.54 27.92 -8.79
C SER A 220 6.54 27.42 -10.25
N MET A 221 5.88 26.28 -10.50
CA MET A 221 5.68 25.72 -11.84
C MET A 221 4.58 26.48 -12.60
N HIS A 222 4.50 27.78 -12.36
CA HIS A 222 3.49 28.63 -12.93
C HIS A 222 3.93 29.11 -14.29
N THR A 223 2.94 29.16 -15.17
CA THR A 223 3.04 29.84 -16.45
C THR A 223 3.03 31.33 -16.19
N GLY A 224 4.20 31.93 -15.98
CA GLY A 224 4.37 33.37 -15.80
C GLY A 224 4.86 34.05 -17.08
N PRO A 225 4.68 35.38 -17.21
CA PRO A 225 5.19 36.17 -18.34
C PRO A 225 6.72 36.15 -18.48
N GLU A 226 7.44 35.75 -17.42
CA GLU A 226 8.89 35.56 -17.37
C GLU A 226 9.39 34.23 -17.96
N VAL A 227 8.48 33.28 -18.21
CA VAL A 227 8.79 31.96 -18.78
C VAL A 227 8.49 31.94 -20.27
N ASP A 228 9.35 31.29 -21.07
CA ASP A 228 9.13 31.13 -22.53
C ASP A 228 7.73 30.58 -22.81
N GLY A 229 6.98 31.23 -23.71
CA GLY A 229 5.60 30.87 -24.01
C GLY A 229 5.42 29.41 -24.42
N ARG A 230 6.42 28.79 -25.07
CA ARG A 230 6.38 27.38 -25.48
C ARG A 230 6.53 26.44 -24.29
N ILE A 231 7.31 26.81 -23.28
CA ILE A 231 7.41 26.07 -22.02
C ILE A 231 6.07 26.13 -21.29
N ASN A 232 5.43 27.30 -21.29
CA ASN A 232 4.10 27.48 -20.71
C ASN A 232 3.04 26.60 -21.40
N GLU A 233 3.09 26.48 -22.73
CA GLU A 233 2.22 25.58 -23.48
C GLU A 233 2.42 24.11 -23.11
N ILE A 234 3.67 23.64 -22.98
CA ILE A 234 3.98 22.26 -22.58
C ILE A 234 3.41 21.96 -21.18
N VAL A 235 3.67 22.84 -20.20
CA VAL A 235 3.15 22.68 -18.83
C VAL A 235 1.63 22.73 -18.80
N SER A 236 1.01 23.60 -19.61
CA SER A 236 -0.45 23.65 -19.78
C SER A 236 -1.03 22.36 -20.36
N GLY A 237 -0.32 21.72 -21.30
CA GLY A 237 -0.65 20.40 -21.82
C GLY A 237 -0.62 19.32 -20.73
N LEU A 238 0.40 19.31 -19.88
CA LEU A 238 0.50 18.36 -18.76
C LEU A 238 -0.65 18.54 -17.75
N ILE A 239 -1.06 19.78 -17.46
CA ILE A 239 -2.22 20.06 -16.59
C ILE A 239 -3.50 19.43 -17.16
N LYS A 240 -3.73 19.58 -18.47
CA LYS A 240 -4.89 18.94 -19.13
C LYS A 240 -4.81 17.42 -19.09
N ALA A 241 -3.62 16.84 -19.27
CA ALA A 241 -3.42 15.41 -19.18
C ALA A 241 -3.73 14.87 -17.77
N VAL A 242 -3.24 15.53 -16.72
CA VAL A 242 -3.53 15.15 -15.32
C VAL A 242 -5.04 15.21 -15.04
N SER A 243 -5.73 16.26 -15.49
CA SER A 243 -7.19 16.36 -15.35
C SER A 243 -7.89 15.20 -16.05
N GLY A 244 -7.54 14.93 -17.32
CA GLY A 244 -8.15 13.85 -18.09
C GLY A 244 -7.94 12.47 -17.47
N ILE A 245 -6.75 12.20 -16.91
CA ILE A 245 -6.46 10.94 -16.20
C ILE A 245 -7.32 10.81 -14.93
N GLY A 246 -7.52 11.90 -14.19
CA GLY A 246 -8.39 11.92 -13.01
C GLY A 246 -9.84 11.58 -13.36
N ASP A 247 -10.35 12.18 -14.44
CA ASP A 247 -11.73 12.04 -14.88
C ASP A 247 -12.02 10.66 -15.51
N LEU A 248 -11.06 10.10 -16.26
CA LEU A 248 -11.18 8.77 -16.90
C LEU A 248 -11.54 7.68 -15.88
N ARG A 249 -10.97 7.70 -14.69
CA ARG A 249 -11.28 6.71 -13.63
C ARG A 249 -12.61 6.99 -12.93
N ASN A 250 -12.98 8.26 -12.75
CA ASN A 250 -14.27 8.62 -12.14
C ASN A 250 -15.42 8.13 -13.03
N ALA A 251 -15.31 8.30 -14.36
CA ALA A 251 -16.27 7.79 -15.32
C ALA A 251 -16.38 6.24 -15.32
N GLN A 252 -15.29 5.52 -15.05
CA GLN A 252 -15.32 4.05 -14.91
C GLN A 252 -15.87 3.57 -13.56
N SER A 253 -15.59 4.29 -12.47
CA SER A 253 -16.09 3.96 -11.13
C SER A 253 -17.60 4.19 -11.05
N ASP A 254 -18.09 5.28 -11.65
CA ASP A 254 -19.53 5.60 -11.69
C ASP A 254 -20.32 4.68 -12.64
N ALA A 255 -19.67 4.16 -13.69
CA ALA A 255 -20.25 3.19 -14.62
C ALA A 255 -20.52 1.80 -13.98
N HIS A 256 -19.97 1.50 -12.81
CA HIS A 256 -20.36 0.32 -12.03
C HIS A 256 -21.75 0.48 -11.37
N GLY A 257 -22.26 1.70 -11.23
CA GLY A 257 -23.57 1.98 -10.64
C GLY A 257 -24.71 2.19 -11.63
N VAL A 258 -24.43 2.47 -12.91
CA VAL A 258 -25.46 2.81 -13.91
C VAL A 258 -25.16 2.07 -15.22
N GLY A 259 -25.95 1.05 -15.53
CA GLY A 259 -25.75 0.10 -16.63
C GLY A 259 -25.93 0.66 -18.05
N ALA A 260 -25.47 1.88 -18.34
CA ALA A 260 -25.58 2.49 -19.66
C ALA A 260 -24.28 3.22 -20.06
N LYS A 261 -23.54 2.61 -21.00
CA LYS A 261 -22.31 3.08 -21.67
C LYS A 261 -21.03 3.10 -20.83
N ARG A 262 -20.41 1.93 -20.66
CA ARG A 262 -18.95 1.84 -20.50
C ARG A 262 -18.32 2.47 -21.75
N MET A 263 -17.64 3.62 -21.65
CA MET A 263 -16.77 4.05 -22.75
C MET A 263 -15.70 2.97 -22.90
N ALA A 264 -15.64 2.34 -24.07
CA ALA A 264 -14.61 1.35 -24.33
C ALA A 264 -13.25 2.07 -24.39
N ILE A 265 -12.50 2.01 -23.30
CA ILE A 265 -11.10 2.43 -23.29
C ILE A 265 -10.34 1.37 -24.08
N SER A 266 -9.70 1.79 -25.15
CA SER A 266 -8.79 0.92 -25.91
C SER A 266 -7.41 0.91 -25.26
N ASP A 267 -6.64 -0.12 -25.61
CA ASP A 267 -5.23 -0.29 -25.26
C ASP A 267 -4.41 1.00 -25.44
N TYR A 268 -4.51 1.67 -26.58
CA TYR A 268 -3.74 2.88 -26.86
C TYR A 268 -4.15 4.08 -26.00
N HIS A 269 -5.41 4.17 -25.57
CA HIS A 269 -5.86 5.22 -24.63
C HIS A 269 -5.34 4.93 -23.22
N ALA A 270 -5.37 3.66 -22.79
CA ALA A 270 -4.82 3.25 -21.50
C ALA A 270 -3.29 3.46 -21.47
N GLN A 271 -2.58 3.06 -22.53
CA GLN A 271 -1.14 3.27 -22.64
C GLN A 271 -0.76 4.76 -22.67
N LEU A 272 -1.57 5.61 -23.33
CA LEU A 272 -1.37 7.05 -23.30
C LEU A 272 -1.45 7.60 -21.86
N ALA A 273 -2.44 7.15 -21.08
CA ALA A 273 -2.57 7.54 -19.68
C ALA A 273 -1.37 7.08 -18.83
N VAL A 274 -0.89 5.85 -19.03
CA VAL A 274 0.31 5.33 -18.37
C VAL A 274 1.53 6.19 -18.70
N ASN A 275 1.79 6.44 -19.98
CA ASN A 275 2.93 7.22 -20.44
C ASN A 275 2.89 8.67 -19.94
N ALA A 276 1.71 9.28 -19.98
CA ALA A 276 1.50 10.64 -19.48
C ALA A 276 1.74 10.72 -17.97
N SER A 277 1.22 9.74 -17.19
CA SER A 277 1.41 9.70 -15.74
C SER A 277 2.89 9.57 -15.34
N ALA A 278 3.64 8.72 -16.05
CA ALA A 278 5.08 8.56 -15.83
C ALA A 278 5.84 9.85 -16.16
N THR A 279 5.52 10.47 -17.30
CA THR A 279 6.15 11.73 -17.75
C THR A 279 5.94 12.86 -16.76
N VAL A 280 4.70 13.04 -16.29
CA VAL A 280 4.36 14.09 -15.31
C VAL A 280 5.07 13.84 -13.98
N SER A 281 5.09 12.59 -13.50
CA SER A 281 5.73 12.23 -12.24
C SER A 281 7.23 12.48 -12.28
N GLU A 282 7.89 12.05 -13.34
CA GLU A 282 9.31 12.28 -13.57
C GLU A 282 9.64 13.78 -13.65
N PHE A 283 8.82 14.56 -14.37
CA PHE A 283 8.99 16.01 -14.46
C PHE A 283 8.89 16.70 -13.09
N VAL A 284 7.86 16.35 -12.30
CA VAL A 284 7.64 16.92 -10.97
C VAL A 284 8.79 16.59 -10.01
N LEU A 285 9.29 15.35 -10.03
CA LEU A 285 10.45 14.95 -9.23
C LEU A 285 11.71 15.74 -9.61
N GLN A 286 11.94 15.97 -10.90
CA GLN A 286 13.08 16.77 -11.37
C GLN A 286 12.98 18.24 -10.94
N VAL A 287 11.79 18.85 -11.05
CA VAL A 287 11.55 20.21 -10.58
C VAL A 287 11.86 20.31 -9.08
N ALA A 288 11.36 19.36 -8.29
CA ALA A 288 11.60 19.33 -6.85
C ALA A 288 13.09 19.20 -6.53
N ALA A 289 13.78 18.24 -7.16
CA ALA A 289 15.21 18.04 -6.99
C ALA A 289 16.05 19.28 -7.33
N ASN A 290 15.68 20.04 -8.37
CA ASN A 290 16.38 21.27 -8.77
C ASN A 290 16.17 22.42 -7.78
N LYS A 291 14.97 22.56 -7.22
CA LYS A 291 14.68 23.60 -6.22
C LYS A 291 15.48 23.36 -4.93
N HIS A 292 15.60 22.11 -4.49
CA HIS A 292 16.42 21.75 -3.31
C HIS A 292 17.93 21.85 -3.53
N ARG A 293 18.42 21.85 -4.77
CA ARG A 293 19.85 22.11 -5.07
C ARG A 293 20.20 23.60 -5.09
N SER A 294 19.20 24.45 -5.24
CA SER A 294 19.35 25.90 -5.39
C SER A 294 19.03 26.68 -4.09
N ALA A 295 18.63 25.98 -3.03
CA ALA A 295 18.34 26.51 -1.69
C ALA A 295 19.42 26.06 -0.71
#